data_AF-A0A6V7WS29-F1
#
_entry.id   AF-A0A6V7WS29-F1
#
_cell.length_a   1.000
_cell.length_b   1.000
_cell.length_c   1.000
_cell.angle_alpha   90.00
_cell.angle_beta   90.00
_cell.angle_gamma   90.00
#
_symmetry.space_group_name_H-M   'P 1'
#
loop_
_entity.id
_entity.type
_entity.pdbx_description
1 polymer ?
#
loop_
_entity_poly.entity_id
_entity_poly.type
_entity_poly.pdbx_seq_one_letter_code
_entity_poly.pdbx_strand_id
1 'polypeptide(L)'
;MQTVGTSPDHAGQLADLLLDADLVGHYSHGLNRLHIYVDDVKNGVKGNGVPKVLKQKGGTAWVDGENLLGAVVGNFCTDLAIKLAKEFGVAWV
;
A
#
# COMPACT_ATOMS: atom_id res chain seq x y z
N MET A 1 -14.45 -3.49 -1.78
CA MET A 1 -13.23 -4.27 -1.48
C MET A 1 -13.47 -5.41 -0.51
N GLN A 2 -14.10 -5.21 0.65
CA GLN A 2 -14.38 -6.34 1.58
C GLN A 2 -15.18 -7.48 0.94
N THR A 3 -16.18 -7.15 0.11
CA THR A 3 -16.99 -8.13 -0.64
C THR A 3 -16.18 -8.98 -1.62
N VAL A 4 -14.99 -8.54 -2.02
CA VAL A 4 -14.10 -9.27 -2.93
C VAL A 4 -12.93 -9.93 -2.19
N GLY A 5 -12.97 -9.98 -0.85
CA GLY A 5 -12.00 -10.74 -0.04
C GLY A 5 -10.91 -9.90 0.61
N THR A 6 -11.03 -8.58 0.61
CA THR A 6 -10.09 -7.68 1.30
C THR A 6 -10.43 -7.55 2.79
N SER A 7 -9.42 -7.53 3.68
CA SER A 7 -9.61 -7.23 5.10
C SER A 7 -10.15 -5.80 5.29
N PRO A 8 -10.85 -5.50 6.40
CA PRO A 8 -11.34 -4.14 6.65
C PRO A 8 -10.24 -3.08 6.62
N ASP A 9 -9.07 -3.40 7.17
CA ASP A 9 -7.91 -2.52 7.19
C ASP A 9 -7.37 -2.22 5.78
N HIS A 10 -7.12 -3.26 4.98
CA HIS A 10 -6.63 -3.10 3.60
C HIS A 10 -7.64 -2.37 2.72
N ALA A 11 -8.94 -2.62 2.93
CA ALA A 11 -10.01 -1.94 2.23
C ALA A 11 -10.08 -0.45 2.59
N GLY A 12 -9.83 -0.10 3.86
CA GLY A 12 -9.75 1.28 4.34
C GLY A 12 -8.59 2.02 3.68
N GLN A 13 -7.38 1.46 3.75
CA GLN A 13 -6.19 2.08 3.16
C GLN A 13 -6.32 2.34 1.66
N LEU A 14 -6.92 1.42 0.91
CA LEU A 14 -7.20 1.65 -0.51
C LEU A 14 -8.30 2.70 -0.72
N ALA A 15 -9.35 2.72 0.11
CA ALA A 15 -10.40 3.72 0.01
C ALA A 15 -9.87 5.14 0.25
N ASP A 16 -9.02 5.32 1.27
CA ASP A 16 -8.38 6.60 1.58
C ASP A 16 -7.53 7.08 0.39
N LEU A 17 -6.68 6.20 -0.16
CA LEU A 17 -5.86 6.52 -1.33
C LEU A 17 -6.69 7.00 -2.54
N LEU A 18 -7.77 6.25 -2.87
CA LEU A 18 -8.60 6.58 -4.03
C LEU A 18 -9.36 7.89 -3.82
N LEU A 19 -9.84 8.12 -2.60
CA LEU A 19 -10.54 9.36 -2.23
C LEU A 19 -9.59 10.56 -2.29
N ASP A 20 -8.41 10.45 -1.70
CA ASP A 20 -7.40 11.51 -1.69
C ASP A 20 -6.99 11.90 -3.10
N ALA A 21 -6.80 10.92 -3.99
CA ALA A 21 -6.49 11.16 -5.39
C ALA A 21 -7.59 11.98 -6.09
N ASP A 22 -8.87 11.67 -5.85
CA ASP A 22 -9.99 12.44 -6.41
C ASP A 22 -10.08 13.86 -5.80
N LEU A 23 -9.84 13.99 -4.48
CA LEU A 23 -9.87 15.27 -3.77
C LEU A 23 -8.83 16.26 -4.29
N VAL A 24 -7.63 15.78 -4.68
CA VAL A 24 -6.57 16.64 -5.25
C VAL A 24 -6.68 16.79 -6.78
N GLY A 25 -7.74 16.27 -7.39
CA GLY A 25 -7.98 16.38 -8.83
C GLY A 25 -7.19 15.39 -9.70
N HIS A 26 -6.58 14.35 -9.10
CA HIS A 26 -5.83 13.31 -9.80
C HIS A 26 -6.71 12.10 -10.17
N TYR A 27 -7.81 12.37 -10.87
CA TYR A 27 -8.87 11.39 -11.17
C TYR A 27 -8.42 10.14 -11.94
N SER A 28 -7.27 10.20 -12.63
CA SER A 28 -6.69 9.04 -13.31
C SER A 28 -6.17 7.96 -12.34
N HIS A 29 -6.09 8.27 -11.04
CA HIS A 29 -5.62 7.38 -9.96
C HIS A 29 -6.60 7.28 -8.79
N GLY A 30 -7.75 7.96 -8.83
CA GLY A 30 -8.80 7.87 -7.81
C GLY A 30 -9.88 6.84 -8.12
N LEU A 31 -11.14 7.10 -7.77
CA LEU A 31 -12.23 6.10 -7.80
C LEU A 31 -12.46 5.49 -9.19
N ASN A 32 -12.09 6.18 -10.27
CA ASN A 32 -12.14 5.63 -11.63
C ASN A 32 -11.35 4.31 -11.77
N ARG A 33 -10.36 4.06 -10.90
CA ARG A 33 -9.55 2.82 -10.89
C ARG A 33 -10.13 1.71 -10.02
N LEU A 34 -11.21 1.93 -9.27
CA LEU A 34 -11.76 0.95 -8.33
C LEU A 34 -12.02 -0.42 -8.98
N HIS A 35 -12.55 -0.44 -10.20
CA HIS A 35 -12.84 -1.67 -10.93
C HIS A 35 -11.57 -2.51 -11.17
N ILE A 36 -10.42 -1.88 -11.44
CA ILE A 36 -9.15 -2.56 -11.64
C ILE A 36 -8.72 -3.27 -10.35
N TYR A 37 -8.79 -2.59 -9.20
CA TYR A 37 -8.45 -3.21 -7.91
C TYR A 37 -9.39 -4.35 -7.53
N VAL A 38 -10.67 -4.24 -7.89
CA VAL A 38 -11.63 -5.35 -7.73
C VAL A 38 -11.20 -6.55 -8.56
N ASP A 39 -10.81 -6.34 -9.81
CA ASP A 39 -10.38 -7.41 -10.71
C ASP A 39 -9.03 -8.01 -10.28
N ASP A 40 -8.08 -7.20 -9.83
CA ASP A 40 -6.79 -7.66 -9.31
C ASP A 40 -6.95 -8.62 -8.13
N VAL A 41 -7.82 -8.29 -7.17
CA VAL A 41 -8.08 -9.17 -6.01
C VAL A 41 -8.75 -10.47 -6.45
N LYS A 42 -9.69 -10.41 -7.40
CA LYS A 42 -10.29 -11.62 -7.99
C LYS A 42 -9.27 -12.49 -8.73
N ASN A 43 -8.22 -11.88 -9.28
CA ASN A 43 -7.18 -12.54 -10.06
C ASN A 43 -5.92 -12.90 -9.26
N GLY A 44 -5.95 -12.77 -7.93
CA GLY A 44 -4.92 -13.34 -7.04
C GLY A 44 -4.10 -12.33 -6.23
N VAL A 45 -4.38 -11.03 -6.32
CA VAL A 45 -3.86 -10.06 -5.33
C VAL A 45 -4.45 -10.40 -3.96
N LYS A 46 -3.58 -10.53 -2.97
CA LYS A 46 -3.96 -10.91 -1.61
C LYS A 46 -4.69 -9.75 -0.93
N GLY A 47 -5.91 -10.01 -0.49
CA GLY A 47 -6.72 -9.05 0.26
C GLY A 47 -6.39 -8.97 1.76
N ASN A 48 -5.46 -9.77 2.26
CA ASN A 48 -5.04 -9.77 3.67
C ASN A 48 -3.59 -10.24 3.81
N GLY A 49 -2.92 -9.81 4.88
CA GLY A 49 -1.51 -10.08 5.16
C GLY A 49 -0.75 -8.81 5.52
N VAL A 50 0.57 -8.93 5.69
CA VAL A 50 1.45 -7.80 6.03
C VAL A 50 2.72 -7.91 5.16
N PRO A 51 3.23 -6.79 4.59
CA PRO A 51 4.51 -6.79 3.90
C PRO A 51 5.64 -7.26 4.81
N LYS A 52 6.69 -7.84 4.22
CA LYS A 52 7.79 -8.46 4.96
C LYS A 52 9.12 -7.77 4.66
N VAL A 53 9.80 -7.28 5.69
CA VAL A 53 11.18 -6.80 5.55
C VAL A 53 12.11 -8.00 5.35
N LEU A 54 12.72 -8.09 4.17
CA LEU A 54 13.70 -9.13 3.83
C LEU A 54 15.09 -8.78 4.34
N LYS A 55 15.45 -7.49 4.30
CA LYS A 55 16.73 -6.98 4.76
C LYS A 55 16.61 -5.52 5.19
N GLN A 56 17.35 -5.14 6.22
CA GLN A 56 17.44 -3.76 6.68
C GLN A 56 18.89 -3.45 7.08
N LYS A 57 19.41 -2.29 6.68
CA LYS A 57 20.74 -1.81 7.08
C LYS A 57 20.80 -0.29 7.10
N GLY A 58 20.98 0.30 8.28
CA GLY A 58 20.96 1.76 8.43
C GLY A 58 19.64 2.33 7.92
N GLY A 59 19.71 3.43 7.15
CA GLY A 59 18.55 4.06 6.53
C GLY A 59 17.88 3.25 5.41
N THR A 60 18.31 2.04 5.07
CA THR A 60 17.72 1.27 3.97
C THR A 60 16.99 0.01 4.40
N ALA A 61 15.91 -0.33 3.68
CA ALA A 61 15.22 -1.61 3.81
C ALA A 61 14.89 -2.19 2.42
N TRP A 62 14.70 -3.50 2.36
CA TRP A 62 14.17 -4.23 1.20
C TRP A 62 12.94 -4.99 1.66
N VAL A 63 11.78 -4.68 1.07
CA VAL A 63 10.48 -5.20 1.47
C VAL A 63 9.89 -6.09 0.38
N ASP A 64 9.41 -7.26 0.76
CA ASP A 64 8.50 -8.07 -0.03
C ASP A 64 7.07 -7.59 0.23
N GLY A 65 6.39 -7.13 -0.82
CA GLY A 65 4.99 -6.69 -0.75
C GLY A 65 3.99 -7.83 -0.59
N GLU A 66 4.43 -9.09 -0.65
CA GLU A 66 3.61 -10.29 -0.44
C GLU A 66 2.40 -10.40 -1.37
N ASN A 67 2.46 -9.75 -2.54
CA ASN A 67 1.36 -9.60 -3.51
C ASN A 67 0.08 -8.97 -2.89
N LEU A 68 0.25 -8.07 -1.93
CA LEU A 68 -0.85 -7.30 -1.32
C LEU A 68 -1.27 -6.11 -2.20
N LEU A 69 -2.39 -5.47 -1.84
CA LEU A 69 -2.82 -4.22 -2.47
C LEU A 69 -1.73 -3.14 -2.37
N GLY A 70 -1.49 -2.42 -3.48
CA GLY A 70 -0.45 -1.41 -3.57
C GLY A 70 -0.54 -0.31 -2.50
N ALA A 71 -1.75 0.12 -2.13
CA ALA A 71 -1.95 1.09 -1.05
C ALA A 71 -1.39 0.60 0.29
N VAL A 72 -1.60 -0.68 0.61
CA VAL A 72 -1.15 -1.30 1.86
C VAL A 72 0.37 -1.40 1.90
N VAL A 73 0.97 -1.87 0.80
CA VAL A 73 2.43 -1.98 0.70
C VAL A 73 3.07 -0.60 0.73
N GLY A 74 2.51 0.37 0.01
CA GLY A 74 2.98 1.75 -0.03
C GLY A 74 2.99 2.38 1.35
N ASN A 75 1.87 2.34 2.07
CA ASN A 75 1.75 2.89 3.42
C ASN A 75 2.77 2.27 4.37
N PHE A 76 2.90 0.94 4.37
CA PHE A 76 3.90 0.23 5.17
C PHE A 76 5.33 0.71 4.87
N CYS A 77 5.69 0.80 3.58
CA CYS A 77 7.03 1.22 3.16
C CYS A 77 7.30 2.70 3.50
N THR A 78 6.32 3.58 3.35
CA THR A 78 6.42 4.99 3.70
C THR A 78 6.60 5.18 5.21
N ASP A 79 5.82 4.47 6.04
CA ASP A 79 5.96 4.52 7.50
C ASP A 79 7.34 4.01 7.94
N LEU A 80 7.82 2.92 7.34
CA LEU A 80 9.16 2.39 7.59
C LEU A 80 10.23 3.39 7.18
N ALA A 81 10.11 4.02 6.02
CA ALA A 81 11.04 5.04 5.54
C ALA A 81 11.08 6.25 6.48
N ILE A 82 9.94 6.76 6.92
CA ILE A 82 9.87 7.87 7.88
C ILE A 82 10.55 7.49 9.19
N LYS A 83 10.31 6.28 9.70
CA LYS A 83 10.95 5.77 10.92
C LYS A 83 12.48 5.74 10.77
N LEU A 84 12.99 5.17 9.68
CA LEU A 84 14.42 5.08 9.43
C LEU A 84 15.07 6.44 9.18
N ALA A 85 14.38 7.35 8.50
CA ALA A 85 14.89 8.69 8.24
C ALA A 85 15.03 9.52 9.52
N LYS A 86 14.12 9.33 10.50
CA LYS A 86 14.25 9.95 11.83
C LYS A 86 15.50 9.49 12.59
N GLU A 87 15.97 8.28 12.35
CA GLU A 87 17.14 7.70 13.00
C GLU A 87 18.45 8.00 12.25
N PHE A 88 18.44 7.85 10.92
CA PHE A 88 19.65 7.91 10.08
C PHE A 88 19.75 9.18 9.21
N GLY A 89 18.80 10.11 9.34
CA GLY A 89 18.73 11.37 8.58
C GLY A 89 18.11 11.25 7.18
N VAL A 90 18.23 10.09 6.54
CA VAL A 90 17.63 9.75 5.24
C VAL A 90 17.24 8.28 5.22
N ALA A 91 16.22 7.94 4.43
CA ALA A 91 15.84 6.55 4.23
C ALA A 91 15.41 6.20 2.81
N TRP A 92 15.56 4.92 2.47
CA TRP A 92 15.13 4.31 1.22
C TRP A 92 14.59 2.89 1.50
N VAL A 93 13.37 2.61 1.10
CA VAL A 93 12.68 1.34 1.34
C VAL A 93 12.20 0.77 0.02
#